data_AF-A0A9D4HN22-F1
#
_entry.id   AF-A0A9D4HN22-F1
#
_cell.length_a   1.000
_cell.length_b   1.000
_cell.length_c   1.000
_cell.angle_alpha   90.00
_cell.angle_beta   90.00
_cell.angle_gamma   90.00
#
_symmetry.space_group_name_H-M   'P 1'
#
loop_
_entity.id
_entity.type
_entity.pdbx_description
1 polymer ?
#
loop_
_entity_poly.entity_id
_entity_poly.type
_entity_poly.pdbx_seq_one_letter_code
_entity_poly.pdbx_strand_id
1 'polypeptide(L)'
;MPCRGLSGNVTEFCDCVDQIREIILKYNTDNYILLGGDFNENLGGAHGSRRLNYLKELVNDFDLKFENSGETYLDPRGNECTEIDFFLYNVPSVLITSRKVVLNDLRTNTSDHYPIKVELLCNFTLNIKPEASAISTRVNWRTIDKHVYSIRVKGGLATLETEIDDDNVEEVVKDFCELMSESASNLASRRKPFNSKPKLKVWNPEIRDNVMNMKNAYKA
;
A
#
# COMPACT_ATOMS: atom_id res chain seq x y z
N MET A 1 5.97 -7.10 0.99
CA MET A 1 6.24 -7.67 2.33
C MET A 1 6.65 -9.11 2.14
N PRO A 2 7.50 -9.75 2.97
CA PRO A 2 8.57 -10.65 2.54
C PRO A 2 8.13 -11.92 1.77
N CYS A 3 7.63 -11.73 0.56
CA CYS A 3 7.36 -12.70 -0.50
C CYS A 3 8.62 -12.90 -1.36
N ARG A 4 9.79 -12.60 -0.81
CA ARG A 4 11.06 -12.57 -1.54
C ARG A 4 12.10 -13.35 -0.78
N GLY A 5 12.28 -14.58 -1.24
CA GLY A 5 13.30 -15.48 -0.77
C GLY A 5 12.72 -16.87 -0.55
N LEU A 6 13.05 -17.78 -1.47
CA LEU A 6 13.06 -19.21 -1.16
C LEU A 6 13.76 -19.42 0.19
N SER A 7 13.41 -20.47 0.92
CA SER A 7 13.99 -20.77 2.25
C SER A 7 15.52 -20.64 2.31
N GLY A 8 16.23 -20.85 1.18
CA GLY A 8 17.68 -20.66 1.05
C GLY A 8 18.20 -19.23 0.84
N ASN A 9 17.37 -18.23 0.52
CA ASN A 9 17.83 -16.85 0.29
C ASN A 9 17.68 -15.96 1.54
N VAL A 10 18.60 -16.15 2.49
CA VAL A 10 18.57 -15.46 3.79
C VAL A 10 18.84 -13.97 3.67
N THR A 11 19.72 -13.54 2.77
CA THR A 11 20.10 -12.13 2.63
C THR A 11 18.92 -11.26 2.16
N GLU A 12 18.22 -11.69 1.10
CA GLU A 12 17.06 -10.96 0.58
C GLU A 12 15.93 -10.86 1.62
N PHE A 13 15.75 -11.92 2.43
CA PHE A 13 14.82 -11.90 3.55
C PHE A 13 15.21 -10.84 4.59
N CYS A 14 16.47 -10.82 5.02
CA CYS A 14 16.98 -9.82 5.96
C CYS A 14 16.81 -8.39 5.42
N ASP A 15 17.13 -8.14 4.15
CA ASP A 15 16.95 -6.83 3.51
C ASP A 15 15.48 -6.37 3.51
N CYS A 16 14.53 -7.30 3.34
CA CYS A 16 13.11 -7.00 3.44
C CYS A 16 12.69 -6.67 4.88
N VAL A 17 13.23 -7.38 5.87
CA VAL A 17 12.99 -7.09 7.30
C VAL A 17 13.58 -5.74 7.68
N ASP A 18 14.75 -5.36 7.16
CA ASP A 18 15.36 -4.05 7.40
C ASP A 18 14.53 -2.90 6.83
N GLN A 19 13.94 -3.08 5.65
CA GLN A 19 12.98 -2.10 5.11
C GLN A 19 11.77 -1.93 6.02
N ILE A 20 11.28 -3.01 6.64
CA ILE A 20 10.18 -2.92 7.63
C ILE A 20 10.67 -2.15 8.87
N ARG A 21 11.87 -2.45 9.37
CA ARG A 21 12.49 -1.73 10.49
C ARG A 21 12.58 -0.23 10.22
N GLU A 22 13.01 0.18 9.02
CA GLU A 22 13.06 1.59 8.62
C GLU A 22 11.68 2.26 8.60
N ILE A 23 10.66 1.56 8.08
CA ILE A 23 9.28 2.05 8.08
C ILE A 23 8.79 2.23 9.51
N ILE A 24 8.99 1.22 10.38
CA ILE A 24 8.60 1.31 11.78
C ILE A 24 9.28 2.49 12.46
N LEU A 25 10.61 2.62 12.36
CA LEU A 25 11.37 3.73 12.96
C LEU A 25 10.85 5.10 12.51
N LYS A 26 10.47 5.22 11.25
CA LYS A 26 9.95 6.47 10.69
C LYS A 26 8.60 6.88 11.27
N TYR A 27 7.77 5.91 11.68
CA TYR A 27 6.37 6.16 12.06
C TYR A 27 6.02 5.82 13.52
N ASN A 28 6.92 5.20 14.30
CA ASN A 28 6.57 4.67 15.63
C ASN A 28 6.28 5.73 16.71
N THR A 29 6.72 6.98 16.53
CA THR A 29 6.65 7.99 17.60
C THR A 29 5.22 8.44 17.87
N ASP A 30 4.40 8.48 16.83
CA ASP A 30 3.06 9.08 16.88
C ASP A 30 1.96 8.11 16.42
N ASN A 31 2.31 6.87 16.05
CA ASN A 31 1.37 5.94 15.43
C ASN A 31 1.41 4.57 16.10
N TYR A 32 0.23 3.97 16.23
CA TYR A 32 0.13 2.53 16.40
C TYR A 32 0.39 1.84 15.06
N ILE A 33 1.08 0.71 15.13
CA ILE A 33 1.57 -0.07 14.01
C ILE A 33 0.80 -1.38 13.96
N LEU A 34 0.26 -1.67 12.78
CA LEU A 34 -0.29 -2.96 12.41
C LEU A 34 0.27 -3.34 11.04
N LEU A 35 1.06 -4.39 10.99
CA LEU A 35 1.66 -4.94 9.79
C LEU A 35 1.04 -6.30 9.52
N GLY A 36 0.41 -6.48 8.38
CA GLY A 36 -0.15 -7.77 7.97
C GLY A 36 0.41 -8.23 6.64
N GLY A 37 0.78 -9.49 6.52
CA GLY A 37 1.19 -10.07 5.25
C GLY A 37 1.82 -11.45 5.39
N ASP A 38 2.30 -11.95 4.26
CA ASP A 38 3.13 -13.14 4.13
C ASP A 38 4.57 -12.80 4.52
N PHE A 39 5.06 -13.43 5.59
CA PHE A 39 6.43 -13.29 6.06
C PHE A 39 7.32 -14.45 5.62
N ASN A 40 6.81 -15.51 5.00
CA ASN A 40 7.58 -16.72 4.62
C ASN A 40 8.47 -17.27 5.75
N GLU A 41 8.07 -17.10 7.01
CA GLU A 41 8.79 -17.63 8.16
C GLU A 41 7.79 -17.82 9.30
N ASN A 42 7.92 -18.92 10.05
CA ASN A 42 7.00 -19.23 11.14
C ASN A 42 7.58 -18.77 12.48
N LEU A 43 7.00 -17.70 13.05
CA LEU A 43 7.43 -17.16 14.35
C LEU A 43 7.31 -18.16 15.51
N GLY A 44 6.38 -19.11 15.42
CA GLY A 44 6.18 -20.21 16.36
C GLY A 44 7.14 -21.40 16.19
N GLY A 45 8.03 -21.36 15.19
CA GLY A 45 8.99 -22.44 14.94
C GLY A 45 9.93 -22.71 16.12
N ALA A 46 10.12 -24.00 16.45
CA ALA A 46 10.95 -24.45 17.58
C ALA A 46 12.47 -24.35 17.32
N HIS A 47 12.90 -24.36 16.05
CA HIS A 47 14.31 -24.29 15.67
C HIS A 47 14.67 -22.90 15.13
N GLY A 48 15.63 -22.22 15.77
CA GLY A 48 16.07 -20.86 15.43
C GLY A 48 16.87 -20.80 14.13
N SER A 49 16.18 -20.80 12.99
CA SER A 49 16.77 -20.42 11.70
C SER A 49 17.29 -18.98 11.77
N ARG A 50 18.28 -18.61 10.94
CA ARG A 50 18.76 -17.21 10.89
C ARG A 50 17.63 -16.23 10.52
N ARG A 51 16.73 -16.63 9.62
CA ARG A 51 15.55 -15.84 9.22
C ARG A 51 14.60 -15.63 10.41
N LEU A 52 14.28 -16.71 11.13
CA LEU A 52 13.45 -16.68 12.33
C LEU A 52 14.05 -15.79 13.42
N ASN A 53 15.35 -15.91 13.68
CA ASN A 53 16.03 -15.09 14.68
C ASN A 53 16.00 -13.60 14.29
N TYR A 54 16.25 -13.28 13.02
CA TYR A 54 16.22 -11.90 12.52
C TYR A 54 14.82 -11.28 12.61
N LEU A 55 13.79 -12.07 12.32
CA LEU A 55 12.41 -11.63 12.49
C LEU A 55 12.03 -11.48 13.97
N LYS A 56 12.49 -12.38 14.85
CA LYS A 56 12.30 -12.26 16.31
C LYS A 56 13.01 -11.02 16.88
N GLU A 57 14.17 -10.66 16.36
CA GLU A 57 14.85 -9.40 16.70
C GLU A 57 13.97 -8.20 16.36
N LEU A 58 13.40 -8.12 15.15
CA LEU A 58 12.45 -7.06 14.78
C LEU A 58 11.26 -6.99 15.75
N VAL A 59 10.68 -8.14 16.08
CA VAL A 59 9.54 -8.22 17.01
C VAL A 59 9.92 -7.66 18.38
N ASN A 60 11.09 -8.02 18.90
CA ASN A 60 11.58 -7.55 20.19
C ASN A 60 11.98 -6.06 20.19
N ASP A 61 12.64 -5.58 19.12
CA ASP A 61 13.13 -4.20 19.01
C ASP A 61 12.01 -3.17 19.12
N PHE A 62 10.80 -3.53 18.69
CA PHE A 62 9.65 -2.63 18.62
C PHE A 62 8.46 -3.05 19.49
N ASP A 63 8.67 -3.99 20.41
CA ASP A 63 7.62 -4.56 21.27
C ASP A 63 6.36 -4.96 20.47
N LEU A 64 6.58 -5.60 19.33
CA LEU A 64 5.49 -6.08 18.48
C LEU A 64 4.91 -7.35 19.08
N LYS A 65 3.59 -7.44 19.03
CA LYS A 65 2.82 -8.61 19.41
C LYS A 65 2.40 -9.33 18.15
N PHE A 66 2.33 -10.65 18.26
CA PHE A 66 1.73 -11.51 17.26
C PHE A 66 0.90 -12.57 17.99
N GLU A 67 -0.23 -12.93 17.40
CA GLU A 67 -1.07 -14.02 17.86
C GLU A 67 -1.08 -15.11 16.79
N ASN A 68 -0.83 -16.34 17.21
CA ASN A 68 -0.97 -17.51 16.35
C ASN A 68 -2.45 -17.65 15.96
N SER A 69 -2.72 -17.71 14.66
CA SER A 69 -4.05 -17.93 14.11
C SER A 69 -4.27 -19.34 13.59
N GLY A 70 -3.24 -20.17 13.58
CA GLY A 70 -3.26 -21.46 12.91
C GLY A 70 -2.63 -21.37 11.52
N GLU A 71 -2.55 -22.53 10.87
CA GLU A 71 -1.84 -22.69 9.59
C GLU A 71 -2.52 -21.91 8.47
N THR A 72 -1.72 -21.19 7.68
CA THR A 72 -2.20 -20.27 6.65
C THR A 72 -1.79 -20.70 5.25
N TYR A 73 -0.89 -21.69 5.14
CA TYR A 73 -0.34 -22.17 3.88
C TYR A 73 -0.66 -23.64 3.65
N LEU A 74 -1.02 -23.94 2.40
CA LEU A 74 -1.25 -25.28 1.88
C LEU A 74 -0.05 -25.74 1.04
N ASP A 75 0.45 -26.94 1.30
CA ASP A 75 1.45 -27.55 0.42
C ASP A 75 0.86 -27.89 -0.97
N PRO A 76 1.69 -28.27 -1.96
CA PRO A 76 1.20 -28.70 -3.28
C PRO A 76 0.30 -29.94 -3.27
N ARG A 77 0.19 -30.65 -2.14
CA ARG A 77 -0.70 -31.80 -1.95
C ARG A 77 -2.01 -31.40 -1.27
N GLY A 78 -2.18 -30.12 -0.90
CA GLY A 78 -3.36 -29.58 -0.24
C GLY A 78 -3.39 -29.81 1.27
N ASN A 79 -2.26 -30.15 1.90
CA ASN A 79 -2.19 -30.27 3.37
C ASN A 79 -1.84 -28.93 3.99
N GLU A 80 -2.52 -28.57 5.08
CA GLU A 80 -2.12 -27.48 5.96
C GLU A 80 -0.71 -27.76 6.52
N CYS A 81 0.17 -26.77 6.46
CA CYS A 81 1.59 -26.98 6.75
C CYS A 81 2.21 -25.97 7.71
N THR A 82 1.97 -24.68 7.49
CA THR A 82 2.70 -23.63 8.21
C THR A 82 1.90 -22.35 8.36
N GLU A 83 2.07 -21.67 9.49
CA GLU A 83 1.63 -20.28 9.70
C GLU A 83 2.77 -19.34 9.29
N ILE A 84 2.71 -18.83 8.07
CA ILE A 84 3.68 -17.85 7.52
C ILE A 84 3.03 -16.49 7.25
N ASP A 85 1.70 -16.43 7.31
CA ASP A 85 0.92 -15.21 7.22
C ASP A 85 0.46 -14.80 8.62
N PHE A 86 0.81 -13.59 9.06
CA PHE A 86 0.37 -13.11 10.36
C PHE A 86 0.36 -11.58 10.41
N PHE A 87 -0.10 -11.09 11.56
CA PHE A 87 -0.08 -9.68 11.88
C PHE A 87 0.92 -9.43 13.00
N LEU A 88 1.74 -8.40 12.83
CA LEU A 88 2.59 -7.82 13.87
C LEU A 88 2.01 -6.47 14.28
N TYR A 89 1.87 -6.22 15.57
CA TYR A 89 1.27 -4.98 16.04
C TYR A 89 1.77 -4.51 17.40
N ASN A 90 1.82 -3.20 17.61
CA ASN A 90 1.96 -2.57 18.93
C ASN A 90 0.68 -1.83 19.36
N VAL A 91 -0.42 -2.02 18.64
CA VAL A 91 -1.73 -1.47 18.97
C VAL A 91 -2.17 -1.99 20.35
N PRO A 92 -2.69 -1.14 21.26
CA PRO A 92 -3.26 -1.57 22.52
C PRO A 92 -4.30 -2.68 22.33
N SER A 93 -4.22 -3.73 23.14
CA SER A 93 -5.10 -4.91 23.04
C SER A 93 -6.60 -4.57 23.18
N VAL A 94 -6.92 -3.46 23.84
CA VAL A 94 -8.28 -2.90 23.93
C VAL A 94 -8.86 -2.46 22.59
N LEU A 95 -8.02 -2.09 21.61
CA LEU A 95 -8.44 -1.67 20.26
C LEU A 95 -8.45 -2.82 19.25
N ILE A 96 -7.95 -3.99 19.63
CA ILE A 96 -8.05 -5.21 18.82
C ILE A 96 -9.15 -6.05 19.43
N THR A 97 -10.31 -6.12 18.79
CA THR A 97 -11.31 -7.13 19.11
C THR A 97 -10.77 -8.48 18.72
N SER A 98 -10.05 -9.08 19.65
CA SER A 98 -9.84 -10.52 19.85
C SER A 98 -10.65 -11.40 18.89
N ARG A 99 -10.13 -11.60 17.68
CA ARG A 99 -10.11 -12.85 16.91
C ARG A 99 -9.48 -12.58 15.54
N LYS A 100 -8.16 -12.86 15.46
CA LYS A 100 -7.54 -13.24 14.19
C LYS A 100 -8.18 -14.59 13.79
N VAL A 101 -8.86 -14.63 12.64
CA VAL A 101 -9.53 -15.85 12.14
C VAL A 101 -8.99 -16.20 10.76
N VAL A 102 -8.46 -17.42 10.61
CA VAL A 102 -8.14 -17.99 9.31
C VAL A 102 -9.43 -18.43 8.63
N LEU A 103 -9.66 -17.96 7.41
CA LEU A 103 -10.86 -18.26 6.62
C LEU A 103 -10.61 -19.49 5.72
N ASN A 104 -10.50 -20.66 6.34
CA ASN A 104 -10.22 -21.93 5.66
C ASN A 104 -11.37 -22.42 4.76
N ASP A 105 -12.62 -22.11 5.10
CA ASP A 105 -13.81 -22.55 4.34
C ASP A 105 -14.24 -21.60 3.20
N LEU A 106 -13.39 -20.64 2.81
CA LEU A 106 -13.74 -19.68 1.78
C LEU A 106 -13.69 -20.33 0.38
N ARG A 107 -14.85 -20.81 -0.10
CA ARG A 107 -15.00 -21.52 -1.39
C ARG A 107 -14.49 -20.75 -2.63
N THR A 108 -14.37 -19.43 -2.55
CA THR A 108 -13.85 -18.59 -3.63
C THR A 108 -12.34 -18.39 -3.57
N ASN A 109 -11.66 -18.90 -2.54
CA ASN A 109 -10.22 -18.82 -2.45
C ASN A 109 -9.58 -19.76 -3.46
N THR A 110 -8.79 -19.21 -4.37
CA THR A 110 -8.00 -19.97 -5.35
C THR A 110 -6.51 -19.96 -5.04
N SER A 111 -6.10 -19.37 -3.92
CA SER A 111 -4.71 -19.35 -3.47
C SER A 111 -4.39 -20.56 -2.59
N ASP A 112 -3.13 -20.95 -2.58
CA ASP A 112 -2.48 -21.82 -1.59
C ASP A 112 -2.31 -21.18 -0.20
N HIS A 113 -2.72 -19.91 -0.03
CA HIS A 113 -2.76 -19.21 1.25
C HIS A 113 -4.21 -18.96 1.69
N TYR A 114 -4.51 -19.22 2.95
CA TYR A 114 -5.79 -18.87 3.55
C TYR A 114 -5.84 -17.40 3.97
N PRO A 115 -6.92 -16.66 3.63
CA PRO A 115 -7.09 -15.30 4.09
C PRO A 115 -7.22 -15.24 5.61
N ILE A 116 -6.65 -14.20 6.21
CA ILE A 116 -6.76 -13.93 7.64
C ILE A 116 -7.61 -12.68 7.84
N LYS A 117 -8.65 -12.82 8.66
CA LYS A 117 -9.49 -11.70 9.11
C LYS A 117 -9.01 -11.20 10.46
N VAL A 118 -8.85 -9.87 10.58
CA VAL A 118 -8.61 -9.16 11.84
C VAL A 118 -9.65 -8.06 11.99
N GLU A 119 -10.24 -7.95 13.17
CA GLU A 119 -11.21 -6.90 13.51
C GLU A 119 -10.58 -5.90 14.47
N LEU A 120 -10.60 -4.63 14.09
CA LEU A 120 -10.07 -3.53 14.88
C LEU A 120 -11.22 -2.67 15.37
N LEU A 121 -11.31 -2.48 16.69
CA LEU A 121 -12.18 -1.48 17.29
C LEU A 121 -11.44 -0.16 17.37
N CYS A 122 -11.71 0.65 16.37
CA CYS A 122 -11.18 1.99 16.26
C CYS A 122 -12.30 2.98 16.58
N ASN A 123 -12.34 3.48 17.81
CA ASN A 123 -13.22 4.60 18.17
C ASN A 123 -12.61 5.91 17.66
N PHE A 124 -12.56 6.09 16.35
CA PHE A 124 -12.28 7.38 15.76
C PHE A 124 -13.61 8.07 15.44
N THR A 125 -13.81 9.28 15.96
CA THR A 125 -14.61 10.23 15.21
C THR A 125 -13.81 10.49 13.95
N LEU A 126 -14.20 9.84 12.86
CA LEU A 126 -13.71 10.15 11.53
C LEU A 126 -14.11 11.60 11.24
N ASN A 127 -13.32 12.56 11.72
CA ASN A 127 -13.22 13.87 11.09
C ASN A 127 -12.50 13.62 9.77
N ILE A 128 -13.24 13.02 8.82
CA ILE A 128 -12.95 13.11 7.41
C ILE A 128 -13.17 14.59 7.09
N LYS A 129 -12.18 15.42 7.43
CA LYS A 129 -11.83 16.46 6.48
C LYS A 129 -11.51 15.68 5.23
N PRO A 130 -12.19 15.91 4.10
CA PRO A 130 -11.71 15.37 2.85
C PRO A 130 -10.28 15.90 2.69
N GLU A 131 -9.30 15.08 3.04
CA GLU A 131 -7.97 15.24 2.49
C GLU A 131 -8.21 15.07 1.00
N ALA A 132 -8.33 16.20 0.33
CA ALA A 132 -8.30 16.27 -1.10
C ALA A 132 -7.11 15.39 -1.50
N SER A 133 -7.39 14.28 -2.18
CA SER A 133 -6.41 13.59 -3.00
C SER A 133 -6.02 14.47 -4.20
N ALA A 134 -5.86 15.77 -3.98
CA ALA A 134 -5.16 16.69 -4.85
C ALA A 134 -3.68 16.37 -4.68
N ILE A 135 -3.27 15.23 -5.24
CA ILE A 135 -2.03 15.25 -6.00
C ILE A 135 -2.18 16.48 -6.89
N SER A 136 -1.46 17.55 -6.56
CA SER A 136 -1.37 18.74 -7.40
C SER A 136 -0.78 18.29 -8.73
N THR A 137 -1.63 17.84 -9.64
CA THR A 137 -1.25 17.58 -11.01
C THR A 137 -0.99 18.95 -11.59
N ARG A 138 0.27 19.36 -11.59
CA ARG A 138 0.71 20.56 -12.31
C ARG A 138 0.11 20.50 -13.71
N VAL A 139 -0.71 21.50 -13.99
CA VAL A 139 -1.36 21.69 -15.28
C VAL A 139 -0.30 21.76 -16.37
N ASN A 140 -0.34 20.84 -17.33
CA ASN A 140 0.54 20.93 -18.49
C ASN A 140 -0.06 21.87 -19.54
N TRP A 141 0.29 23.15 -19.44
CA TRP A 141 -0.19 24.21 -20.34
C TRP A 141 0.13 23.99 -21.81
N ARG A 142 1.09 23.11 -22.15
CA ARG A 142 1.42 22.79 -23.55
C ARG A 142 0.36 21.93 -24.23
N THR A 143 -0.43 21.18 -23.46
CA THR A 143 -1.41 20.21 -23.96
C THR A 143 -2.86 20.69 -23.80
N ILE A 144 -3.05 21.88 -23.24
CA ILE A 144 -4.39 22.45 -23.00
C ILE A 144 -4.85 23.24 -24.21
N ASP A 145 -6.10 23.00 -24.60
CA ASP A 145 -6.80 23.89 -25.53
C ASP A 145 -7.12 25.22 -24.84
N LYS A 146 -6.36 26.25 -25.20
CA LYS A 146 -6.49 27.60 -24.63
C LYS A 146 -7.83 28.27 -24.98
N HIS A 147 -8.43 27.91 -26.12
CA HIS A 147 -9.72 28.46 -26.53
C HIS A 147 -10.84 27.92 -25.65
N VAL A 148 -10.87 26.60 -25.44
CA VAL A 148 -11.85 25.96 -24.54
C VAL A 148 -11.64 26.41 -23.08
N TYR A 149 -10.40 26.53 -22.63
CA TYR A 149 -10.08 27.09 -21.31
C TYR A 149 -10.63 28.51 -21.14
N SER A 150 -10.42 29.39 -22.12
CA SER A 150 -10.92 30.76 -22.06
C SER A 150 -12.45 30.83 -22.02
N ILE A 151 -13.14 29.97 -22.77
CA ILE A 151 -14.61 29.88 -22.73
C ILE A 151 -15.09 29.49 -21.33
N ARG A 152 -14.45 28.49 -20.71
CA ARG A 152 -14.84 28.01 -19.36
C ARG A 152 -14.59 29.04 -18.27
N VAL A 153 -13.43 29.69 -18.27
CA VAL A 153 -13.13 30.75 -17.31
C VAL A 153 -14.14 31.90 -17.48
N LYS A 154 -14.41 32.36 -18.71
CA LYS A 154 -15.42 33.40 -18.96
C LYS A 154 -16.82 32.99 -18.49
N GLY A 155 -17.21 31.74 -18.73
CA GLY A 155 -18.49 31.20 -18.25
C GLY A 155 -18.58 31.16 -16.72
N GLY A 156 -17.52 30.74 -16.04
CA GLY A 156 -17.48 30.71 -14.58
C GLY A 156 -17.40 32.09 -13.94
N LEU A 157 -16.76 33.06 -14.61
CA LEU A 157 -16.75 34.45 -14.14
C LEU A 157 -18.12 35.10 -14.25
N ALA A 158 -18.93 34.72 -15.24
CA ALA A 158 -20.31 35.19 -15.33
C ALA A 158 -21.21 34.62 -14.22
N THR A 159 -20.80 33.54 -13.55
CA THR A 159 -21.51 32.95 -12.40
C THR A 159 -20.94 33.37 -11.05
N LEU A 160 -19.73 33.91 -11.03
CA LEU A 160 -19.09 34.46 -9.84
C LEU A 160 -19.63 35.88 -9.62
N GLU A 161 -20.90 36.00 -9.24
CA GLU A 161 -21.49 37.29 -8.85
C GLU A 161 -20.92 37.69 -7.48
N THR A 162 -19.80 38.41 -7.47
CA THR A 162 -19.16 38.91 -6.24
C THR A 162 -18.84 40.39 -6.38
N GLU A 163 -19.41 41.21 -5.49
CA GLU A 163 -19.00 42.60 -5.31
C GLU A 163 -17.69 42.61 -4.54
N ILE A 164 -16.66 43.27 -5.07
CA ILE A 164 -15.34 43.33 -4.42
C ILE A 164 -15.34 44.51 -3.45
N ASP A 165 -15.12 44.24 -2.17
CA ASP A 165 -14.88 45.22 -1.12
C ASP A 165 -13.57 44.91 -0.38
N ASP A 166 -13.09 45.85 0.44
CA ASP A 166 -11.81 45.70 1.16
C ASP A 166 -11.83 44.53 2.18
N ASP A 167 -13.01 44.09 2.61
CA ASP A 167 -13.18 43.02 3.60
C ASP A 167 -13.23 41.62 2.97
N ASN A 168 -13.51 41.52 1.67
CA ASN A 168 -13.70 40.24 0.96
C ASN A 168 -12.66 39.95 -0.15
N VAL A 169 -11.68 40.85 -0.37
CA VAL A 169 -10.66 40.70 -1.44
C VAL A 169 -9.98 39.33 -1.41
N GLU A 170 -9.58 38.84 -0.24
CA GLU A 170 -8.87 37.56 -0.13
C GLU A 170 -9.74 36.36 -0.53
N GLU A 171 -11.03 36.42 -0.20
CA GLU A 171 -12.01 35.38 -0.53
C GLU A 171 -12.29 35.39 -2.04
N VAL A 172 -12.52 36.57 -2.62
CA VAL A 172 -12.73 36.72 -4.06
C VAL A 172 -11.50 36.27 -4.87
N VAL A 173 -10.28 36.59 -4.41
CA VAL A 173 -9.04 36.15 -5.05
C VAL A 173 -8.90 34.63 -4.98
N LYS A 174 -9.27 34.02 -3.86
CA LYS A 174 -9.26 32.57 -3.69
C LYS A 174 -10.24 31.91 -4.65
N ASP A 175 -11.48 32.39 -4.71
CA ASP A 175 -12.52 31.87 -5.60
C ASP A 175 -12.11 31.97 -7.07
N PHE A 176 -11.48 33.09 -7.46
CA PHE A 176 -10.93 33.27 -8.80
C PHE A 176 -9.82 32.26 -9.11
N CYS A 177 -8.92 32.01 -8.15
CA CYS A 177 -7.84 31.03 -8.31
C CYS A 177 -8.36 29.59 -8.39
N GLU A 178 -9.41 29.27 -7.63
CA GLU A 178 -10.09 27.97 -7.67
C GLU A 178 -10.78 27.77 -9.03
N LEU A 179 -11.55 28.76 -9.50
CA LEU A 179 -12.20 28.71 -10.81
C LEU A 179 -11.20 28.47 -11.96
N MET A 180 -10.08 29.19 -11.96
CA MET A 180 -9.02 29.00 -12.95
C MET A 180 -8.40 27.60 -12.87
N SER A 181 -8.15 27.11 -11.64
CA SER A 181 -7.53 25.81 -11.40
C SER A 181 -8.45 24.65 -11.79
N GLU A 182 -9.75 24.75 -11.52
CA GLU A 182 -10.76 23.78 -11.93
C GLU A 182 -10.94 23.76 -13.44
N SER A 183 -11.03 24.95 -14.06
CA SER A 183 -11.14 25.10 -15.51
C SER A 183 -9.96 24.45 -16.23
N ALA A 184 -8.75 24.56 -15.68
CA ALA A 184 -7.55 23.92 -16.21
C ALA A 184 -7.51 22.40 -15.95
N SER A 185 -7.86 21.96 -14.74
CA SER A 185 -7.83 20.54 -14.35
C SER A 185 -8.85 19.71 -15.13
N ASN A 186 -10.03 20.27 -15.40
CA ASN A 186 -11.08 19.62 -16.17
C ASN A 186 -10.77 19.51 -17.68
N LEU A 187 -9.74 20.21 -18.17
CA LEU A 187 -9.26 20.16 -19.55
C LEU A 187 -7.98 19.35 -19.72
N ALA A 188 -7.32 18.97 -18.62
CA ALA A 188 -6.21 18.03 -18.63
C ALA A 188 -6.73 16.63 -18.99
N SER A 189 -6.93 16.40 -20.29
CA SER A 189 -7.51 15.17 -20.82
C SER A 189 -6.63 13.96 -20.50
N ARG A 190 -7.31 12.97 -19.91
CA ARG A 190 -6.92 11.56 -19.68
C ARG A 190 -5.56 11.38 -19.03
N ARG A 191 -5.60 11.01 -17.74
CA ARG A 191 -4.52 10.27 -17.08
C ARG A 191 -4.00 9.22 -18.06
N LYS A 192 -2.79 9.41 -18.61
CA LYS A 192 -2.03 8.23 -19.03
C LYS A 192 -1.93 7.40 -17.75
N PRO A 193 -2.32 6.11 -17.77
CA PRO A 193 -2.06 5.25 -16.62
C PRO A 193 -0.60 5.45 -16.25
N PHE A 194 -0.36 5.74 -14.98
CA PHE A 194 0.98 5.96 -14.46
C PHE A 194 1.75 4.65 -14.68
N ASN A 195 2.42 4.55 -15.82
CA ASN A 195 3.40 3.51 -16.10
C ASN A 195 4.68 3.92 -15.38
N SER A 196 4.64 3.99 -14.04
CA SER A 196 5.83 3.60 -13.31
C SER A 196 5.94 2.08 -13.47
N LYS A 197 6.41 1.63 -14.63
CA LYS A 197 7.24 0.43 -14.57
C LYS A 197 8.41 0.86 -13.68
N PRO A 198 8.58 0.28 -12.48
CA PRO A 198 9.81 0.49 -11.75
C PRO A 198 10.94 0.22 -12.74
N LYS A 199 11.93 1.12 -12.84
CA LYS A 199 13.13 0.83 -13.62
C LYS A 199 13.84 -0.32 -12.90
N LEU A 200 13.41 -1.55 -13.21
CA LEU A 200 14.06 -2.78 -12.79
C LEU A 200 15.48 -2.70 -13.34
N LYS A 201 16.46 -2.49 -12.47
CA LYS A 201 17.88 -2.78 -12.75
C LYS A 201 18.15 -4.30 -12.89
N VAL A 202 17.12 -5.09 -13.16
CA VAL A 202 17.10 -6.55 -12.99
C VAL A 202 16.89 -7.29 -14.32
N TRP A 203 16.78 -6.59 -15.45
CA TRP A 203 16.73 -7.28 -16.75
C TRP A 203 18.16 -7.59 -17.22
N ASN A 204 18.79 -8.60 -16.61
CA ASN A 204 20.03 -9.15 -17.11
C ASN A 204 19.74 -10.26 -18.15
N PRO A 205 20.72 -10.59 -19.02
CA PRO A 205 20.54 -11.62 -20.05
C PRO A 205 20.09 -12.99 -19.49
N GLU A 206 20.57 -13.32 -18.29
CA GLU A 206 20.32 -14.61 -17.63
C GLU A 206 18.84 -14.82 -17.25
N ILE A 207 18.18 -13.78 -16.74
CA ILE A 207 16.74 -13.81 -16.43
C ILE A 207 15.91 -13.87 -17.71
N ARG A 208 16.34 -13.16 -18.77
CA ARG A 208 15.66 -13.21 -20.08
C ARG A 208 15.70 -14.62 -20.68
N ASP A 209 16.86 -15.27 -20.64
CA ASP A 209 17.07 -16.59 -21.25
C ASP A 209 16.28 -17.67 -20.49
N ASN A 210 16.27 -17.62 -19.16
CA ASN A 210 15.45 -18.53 -18.35
C ASN A 210 13.94 -18.40 -18.62
N VAL A 211 13.44 -17.18 -18.77
CA VAL A 211 12.02 -16.94 -19.10
C VAL A 211 11.68 -17.43 -20.50
N MET A 212 12.56 -17.24 -21.49
CA MET A 212 12.35 -17.75 -22.85
C MET A 212 12.40 -19.28 -22.91
N ASN A 213 13.32 -19.90 -22.16
CA ASN A 213 13.43 -21.36 -22.10
C ASN A 213 12.23 -22.00 -21.41
N MET A 214 11.72 -21.44 -20.31
CA MET A 214 10.48 -21.93 -19.68
C MET A 214 9.27 -21.80 -20.61
N LYS A 215 9.17 -20.71 -21.37
CA LYS A 215 8.04 -20.50 -22.29
C LYS A 215 8.03 -21.50 -23.46
N ASN A 216 9.20 -22.03 -23.84
CA ASN A 216 9.31 -23.09 -24.83
C ASN A 216 9.00 -24.48 -24.24
N ALA A 217 9.28 -24.71 -22.95
CA ALA A 217 8.93 -25.96 -22.27
C ALA A 217 7.41 -26.17 -22.12
N TYR A 218 6.63 -25.09 -22.01
CA TYR A 218 5.16 -25.12 -21.92
C TYR A 218 4.44 -25.11 -23.28
N LYS A 219 5.19 -25.17 -24.39
CA LYS A 219 4.63 -25.27 -25.75
C LYS A 219 4.69 -26.70 -26.34
N ALA A 220 5.15 -27.67 -25.56
CA ALA A 220 5.15 -29.09 -25.92
C ALA A 220 3.88 -29.77 -25.41
#